data_AF-A0A0A1VMS8-F1
#
_entry.id   AF-A0A0A1VMS8-F1
#
_cell.length_a   1.000
_cell.length_b   1.000
_cell.length_c   1.000
_cell.angle_alpha   90.00
_cell.angle_beta   90.00
_cell.angle_gamma   90.00
#
_symmetry.space_group_name_H-M   'P 1'
#
loop_
_entity.id
_entity.type
_entity.pdbx_description
1 polymer ?
#
loop_
_entity_poly.entity_id
_entity_poly.type
_entity_poly.pdbx_seq_one_letter_code
_entity_poly.pdbx_strand_id
1 'polypeptide(L)'
;MLSEIVSRMPHATLDELAAELDHLGAVQVCTATIRRTLRAQGIVRTLPKRHALGAPVQPETHAAVAKRYGYTAAHRREAGQYSTDLTDAEWRLVSDLFERPEGSRGAPARYERRRLVDACCYVLRTGCAWRLLPSSFAPWQAVYKAFVRWVEVDAFEQMQDRLRQQWRDRMGRSAEPSAAVIDAQSNRASPQGGECGYDAGKKVKGRKRHIVVD
;
A
#
# COMPACT_ATOMS: atom_id res chain seq x y z
N MET A 1 -37.81 -0.25 -33.51
CA MET A 1 -37.99 -1.47 -32.70
C MET A 1 -36.88 -1.65 -31.67
N LEU A 2 -35.65 -2.09 -32.00
CA LEU A 2 -34.59 -2.23 -30.98
C LEU A 2 -34.25 -0.91 -30.26
N SER A 3 -34.15 0.20 -31.00
CA SER A 3 -33.96 1.55 -30.44
C SER A 3 -35.11 2.00 -29.52
N GLU A 4 -36.33 1.54 -29.80
CA GLU A 4 -37.53 1.85 -29.02
C GLU A 4 -37.56 1.06 -27.70
N ILE A 5 -37.19 -0.22 -27.73
CA ILE A 5 -37.02 -1.06 -26.54
C ILE A 5 -35.94 -0.48 -25.64
N VAL A 6 -34.78 -0.08 -26.20
CA VAL A 6 -33.71 0.58 -25.45
C VAL A 6 -34.16 1.90 -24.83
N SER A 7 -35.05 2.65 -25.49
CA SER A 7 -35.60 3.90 -24.94
C SER A 7 -36.58 3.65 -23.79
N ARG A 8 -37.33 2.54 -23.82
CA ARG A 8 -38.23 2.12 -22.73
C ARG A 8 -37.47 1.48 -21.55
N MET A 9 -36.33 0.85 -21.82
CA MET A 9 -35.50 0.15 -20.84
C MET A 9 -34.04 0.66 -20.85
N PRO A 10 -33.78 1.92 -20.49
CA PRO A 10 -32.47 2.55 -20.64
C PRO A 10 -31.35 1.92 -19.80
N HIS A 11 -31.69 1.13 -18.79
CA HIS A 11 -30.74 0.47 -17.89
C HIS A 11 -30.58 -1.04 -18.12
N ALA A 12 -31.31 -1.60 -19.10
CA ALA A 12 -31.27 -3.02 -19.38
C ALA A 12 -29.89 -3.49 -19.86
N THR A 13 -29.50 -4.68 -19.43
CA THR A 13 -28.36 -5.41 -19.95
C THR A 13 -28.65 -5.95 -21.36
N LEU A 14 -27.61 -6.37 -22.08
CA LEU A 14 -27.80 -6.93 -23.42
C LEU A 14 -28.60 -8.23 -23.40
N ASP A 15 -28.50 -9.01 -22.31
CA ASP A 15 -29.26 -10.24 -22.13
C ASP A 15 -30.75 -9.94 -21.87
N GLU A 16 -31.05 -8.91 -21.07
CA GLU A 16 -32.42 -8.44 -20.84
C GLU A 16 -33.05 -7.89 -22.13
N LEU A 17 -32.29 -7.19 -22.96
CA LEU A 17 -32.76 -6.74 -24.29
C LEU A 17 -33.00 -7.92 -25.25
N ALA A 18 -32.20 -8.98 -25.15
CA ALA A 18 -32.39 -10.20 -25.95
C ALA A 18 -33.67 -10.94 -25.53
N ALA A 19 -33.90 -11.06 -24.23
CA ALA A 19 -35.11 -11.65 -23.68
C ALA A 19 -36.37 -10.84 -24.05
N GLU A 20 -36.30 -9.51 -24.04
CA GLU A 20 -37.44 -8.66 -24.42
C GLU A 20 -37.76 -8.73 -25.92
N LEU A 21 -36.75 -8.83 -26.78
CA LEU A 21 -36.95 -9.06 -28.22
C LEU A 21 -37.61 -10.40 -28.53
N ASP A 22 -37.25 -11.44 -27.77
CA ASP A 22 -37.85 -12.76 -27.84
C ASP A 22 -39.30 -12.74 -27.35
N HIS A 23 -39.55 -12.08 -26.21
CA HIS A 23 -40.88 -11.94 -25.62
C HIS A 23 -41.86 -11.17 -26.51
N LEU A 24 -41.41 -10.12 -27.20
CA LEU A 24 -42.21 -9.37 -28.17
C LEU A 24 -42.43 -10.12 -29.49
N GLY A 25 -41.91 -11.35 -29.62
CA GLY A 25 -42.06 -12.20 -30.81
C GLY A 25 -41.37 -11.63 -32.05
N ALA A 26 -40.41 -10.73 -31.86
CA ALA A 26 -39.88 -9.94 -32.94
C ALA A 26 -38.75 -10.66 -33.68
N VAL A 27 -37.67 -11.03 -32.97
CA VAL A 27 -36.55 -11.81 -33.50
C VAL A 27 -35.75 -12.44 -32.36
N GLN A 28 -35.37 -13.71 -32.49
CA GLN A 28 -34.36 -14.32 -31.61
C GLN A 28 -32.95 -13.99 -32.07
N VAL A 29 -32.21 -13.22 -31.27
CA VAL A 29 -30.85 -12.76 -31.59
C VAL A 29 -29.93 -12.83 -30.39
N CYS A 30 -28.66 -13.19 -30.61
CA CYS A 30 -27.66 -13.18 -29.56
C CYS A 30 -27.19 -11.75 -29.21
N THR A 31 -26.62 -11.59 -28.02
CA THR A 31 -26.14 -10.30 -27.49
C THR A 31 -25.09 -9.60 -28.38
N ALA A 32 -24.30 -10.37 -29.14
CA ALA A 32 -23.34 -9.84 -30.09
C ALA A 32 -24.02 -9.11 -31.26
N THR A 33 -25.12 -9.66 -31.78
CA THR A 33 -25.93 -9.05 -32.85
C THR A 33 -26.60 -7.79 -32.36
N ILE A 34 -27.22 -7.82 -31.16
CA ILE A 34 -27.81 -6.63 -30.53
C ILE A 34 -26.77 -5.52 -30.38
N ARG A 35 -25.59 -5.84 -29.85
CA ARG A 35 -24.50 -4.88 -29.68
C ARG A 35 -24.04 -4.28 -31.01
N ARG A 36 -23.93 -5.10 -32.06
CA ARG A 36 -23.52 -4.64 -33.40
C ARG A 36 -24.55 -3.69 -34.01
N THR A 37 -25.84 -4.01 -33.89
CA THR A 37 -26.95 -3.19 -34.42
C THR A 37 -27.05 -1.86 -33.69
N LEU A 38 -26.94 -1.86 -32.35
CA LEU A 38 -26.95 -0.61 -31.57
C LEU A 38 -25.80 0.31 -31.96
N ARG A 39 -24.59 -0.23 -32.14
CA ARG A 39 -23.43 0.55 -32.62
C ARG A 39 -23.64 1.12 -34.02
N ALA A 40 -24.21 0.36 -34.94
CA ALA A 40 -24.52 0.83 -36.29
C ALA A 40 -25.55 1.98 -36.30
N GLN A 41 -26.42 2.02 -35.28
CA GLN A 41 -27.39 3.10 -35.06
C GLN A 41 -26.83 4.27 -34.22
N GLY A 42 -25.54 4.26 -33.91
CA GLY A 42 -24.90 5.30 -33.08
C GLY A 42 -25.22 5.22 -31.58
N ILE A 43 -25.95 4.18 -31.14
CA ILE A 43 -26.30 3.96 -29.74
C ILE A 43 -25.16 3.21 -29.07
N VAL A 44 -24.37 3.92 -28.28
CA VAL A 44 -23.24 3.36 -27.52
C VAL A 44 -23.53 3.50 -26.04
N ARG A 45 -23.33 2.42 -25.27
CA ARG A 45 -23.40 2.46 -23.82
C ARG A 45 -22.23 3.30 -23.31
N THR A 46 -22.52 4.49 -22.81
CA THR A 46 -21.55 5.27 -22.06
C THR A 46 -21.35 4.59 -20.72
N LEU A 47 -20.10 4.27 -20.37
CA LEU A 47 -19.82 3.90 -18.98
C LEU A 47 -20.32 5.04 -18.08
N PRO A 48 -20.99 4.73 -16.94
CA PRO A 48 -21.22 5.76 -15.94
C PRO A 48 -19.86 6.38 -15.65
N LYS A 49 -19.76 7.71 -15.80
CA LYS A 49 -18.61 8.44 -15.29
C LYS A 49 -18.53 8.01 -13.83
N ARG A 50 -17.53 7.21 -13.47
CA ARG A 50 -17.18 7.03 -12.07
C ARG A 50 -17.13 8.45 -11.53
N HIS A 51 -17.97 8.78 -10.55
CA HIS A 51 -17.83 10.02 -9.84
C HIS A 51 -16.39 10.03 -9.35
N ALA A 52 -15.53 10.79 -10.03
CA ALA A 52 -14.30 11.20 -9.44
C ALA A 52 -14.74 11.90 -8.13
N LEU A 53 -14.15 11.48 -7.03
CA LEU A 53 -14.21 12.26 -5.80
C LEU A 53 -13.82 13.71 -6.16
N GLY A 54 -14.79 14.63 -6.13
CA GLY A 54 -14.57 16.06 -6.34
C GLY A 54 -14.99 16.60 -7.73
N ALA A 55 -15.73 17.71 -7.71
CA ALA A 55 -16.12 18.49 -8.88
C ALA A 55 -14.91 18.98 -9.71
N PRO A 56 -15.07 19.26 -11.01
CA PRO A 56 -13.99 19.83 -11.82
C PRO A 56 -13.75 21.28 -11.41
N VAL A 57 -12.63 21.52 -10.73
CA VAL A 57 -12.05 22.88 -10.60
C VAL A 57 -11.72 23.35 -12.03
N GLN A 58 -12.17 24.56 -12.39
CA GLN A 58 -11.85 25.17 -13.68
C GLN A 58 -10.33 25.23 -13.87
N PRO A 59 -9.80 24.96 -15.08
CA PRO A 59 -8.36 24.91 -15.29
C PRO A 59 -7.81 26.33 -15.29
N GLU A 60 -7.44 26.81 -14.11
CA GLU A 60 -6.52 27.93 -13.99
C GLU A 60 -5.23 27.51 -14.68
N THR A 61 -4.79 28.35 -15.61
CA THR A 61 -3.68 28.10 -16.54
C THR A 61 -2.35 28.17 -15.79
N HIS A 62 -2.13 27.27 -14.86
CA HIS A 62 -0.82 26.97 -14.35
C HIS A 62 -0.30 25.82 -15.18
N ALA A 63 0.79 26.08 -15.92
CA ALA A 63 1.60 25.04 -16.54
C ALA A 63 1.96 24.01 -15.45
N ALA A 64 1.11 23.00 -15.29
CA ALA A 64 1.28 21.94 -14.33
C ALA A 64 2.43 21.10 -14.84
N VAL A 65 3.64 21.49 -14.43
CA VAL A 65 4.79 20.61 -14.40
C VAL A 65 4.27 19.33 -13.78
N ALA A 66 4.14 18.27 -14.58
CA ALA A 66 3.68 16.98 -14.12
C ALA A 66 4.41 16.69 -12.81
N LYS A 67 3.67 16.54 -11.69
CA LYS A 67 4.27 16.36 -10.36
C LYS A 67 5.24 15.18 -10.45
N ARG A 68 6.52 15.49 -10.67
CA ARG A 68 7.57 14.50 -10.76
C ARG A 68 7.61 13.88 -9.38
N TYR A 69 7.47 12.56 -9.33
CA TYR A 69 7.67 11.73 -8.14
C TYR A 69 8.60 12.43 -7.15
N GLY A 70 8.13 12.71 -5.91
CA GLY A 70 8.69 13.68 -4.96
C GLY A 70 10.10 13.39 -4.41
N TYR A 71 10.97 12.73 -5.17
CA TYR A 71 12.39 12.59 -4.93
C TYR A 71 13.11 13.92 -5.16
N THR A 72 13.13 14.76 -4.13
CA THR A 72 14.04 15.92 -4.07
C THR A 72 15.46 15.49 -3.70
N ALA A 73 16.43 16.39 -3.82
CA ALA A 73 17.82 16.14 -3.41
C ALA A 73 17.94 15.69 -1.94
N ALA A 74 17.04 16.12 -1.06
CA ALA A 74 17.01 15.73 0.35
C ALA A 74 16.67 14.25 0.59
N HIS A 75 16.18 13.55 -0.44
CA HIS A 75 15.85 12.11 -0.42
C HIS A 75 16.86 11.28 -1.21
N ARG A 76 17.93 11.90 -1.71
CA ARG A 76 19.02 11.19 -2.34
C ARG A 76 19.92 10.61 -1.24
N ARG A 77 20.14 9.30 -1.29
CA ARG A 77 21.11 8.64 -0.43
C ARG A 77 22.52 9.02 -0.87
N GLU A 78 23.41 9.18 0.10
CA GLU A 78 24.82 9.42 -0.20
C GLU A 78 25.49 8.14 -0.71
N ALA A 79 26.57 8.29 -1.48
CA ALA A 79 27.34 7.15 -1.96
C ALA A 79 27.96 6.40 -0.76
N GLY A 80 27.81 5.07 -0.71
CA GLY A 80 28.35 4.21 0.35
C GLY A 80 27.38 3.88 1.48
N GLN A 81 26.15 4.43 1.47
CA GLN A 81 25.06 3.98 2.35
C GLN A 81 24.37 2.75 1.77
N TYR A 82 23.88 1.86 2.64
CA TYR A 82 23.05 0.75 2.17
C TYR A 82 21.71 1.30 1.68
N SER A 83 21.07 0.62 0.73
CA SER A 83 19.72 1.00 0.25
C SER A 83 18.65 0.97 1.36
N THR A 84 18.96 0.32 2.47
CA THR A 84 18.14 0.20 3.68
C THR A 84 18.26 1.38 4.62
N ASP A 85 19.30 2.20 4.47
CA ASP A 85 19.56 3.32 5.36
C ASP A 85 18.55 4.44 5.12
N LEU A 86 18.21 5.16 6.19
CA LEU A 86 17.31 6.30 6.15
C LEU A 86 18.04 7.50 5.53
N THR A 87 17.35 8.21 4.64
CA THR A 87 17.80 9.53 4.15
C THR A 87 17.80 10.54 5.29
N ASP A 88 18.54 11.65 5.14
CA ASP A 88 18.58 12.70 6.18
C ASP A 88 17.21 13.30 6.47
N ALA A 89 16.37 13.42 5.43
CA ALA A 89 15.00 13.91 5.57
C ALA A 89 14.10 12.93 6.34
N GLU A 90 14.29 11.63 6.14
CA GLU A 90 13.57 10.59 6.87
C GLU A 90 14.07 10.51 8.31
N TRP A 91 15.39 10.52 8.53
CA TRP A 91 15.99 10.48 9.86
C TRP A 91 15.52 11.66 10.73
N ARG A 92 15.50 12.88 10.19
CA ARG A 92 15.03 14.08 10.91
C ARG A 92 13.58 13.96 11.40
N LEU A 93 12.76 13.18 10.71
CA LEU A 93 11.34 13.01 11.07
C LEU A 93 11.14 12.04 12.25
N VAL A 94 12.11 11.17 12.49
CA VAL A 94 11.94 10.01 13.38
C VAL A 94 13.01 9.91 14.46
N SER A 95 14.02 10.78 14.46
CA SER A 95 15.19 10.69 15.35
C SER A 95 14.80 10.74 16.83
N ASP A 96 13.81 11.55 17.19
CA ASP A 96 13.27 11.71 18.55
C ASP A 96 12.73 10.39 19.14
N LEU A 97 12.21 9.49 18.30
CA LEU A 97 11.70 8.18 18.74
C LEU A 97 12.80 7.26 19.29
N PHE A 98 14.05 7.49 18.87
CA PHE A 98 15.19 6.62 19.21
C PHE A 98 16.11 7.23 20.27
N GLU A 99 15.84 8.47 20.67
CA GLU A 99 16.53 9.14 21.75
C GLU A 99 16.10 8.59 23.11
N ARG A 100 16.93 8.84 24.13
CA ARG A 100 16.52 8.55 25.51
C ARG A 100 15.73 9.77 26.00
N PRO A 101 14.65 9.57 26.78
CA PRO A 101 13.98 10.68 27.45
C PRO A 101 14.98 11.56 28.21
N GLU A 102 14.78 12.88 28.18
CA GLU A 102 15.61 13.80 28.96
C GLU A 102 15.60 13.41 30.45
N GLY A 103 16.76 13.50 31.10
CA GLY A 103 16.92 13.06 32.49
C GLY A 103 17.08 11.55 32.69
N SER A 104 17.13 10.75 31.62
CA SER A 104 17.43 9.31 31.71
C SER A 104 18.78 9.05 32.39
N ARG A 105 18.76 8.30 33.49
CA ARG A 105 19.98 7.86 34.19
C ARG A 105 20.69 6.77 33.39
N GLY A 106 22.03 6.83 33.32
CA GLY A 106 22.88 5.79 32.76
C GLY A 106 23.98 6.33 31.84
N ALA A 107 24.91 5.45 31.46
CA ALA A 107 26.02 5.83 30.60
C ALA A 107 25.53 6.37 29.24
N PRO A 108 26.21 7.40 28.68
CA PRO A 108 25.92 7.91 27.35
C PRO A 108 25.90 6.83 26.27
N ALA A 109 25.24 7.13 25.16
CA ALA A 109 25.22 6.24 24.02
C ALA A 109 26.64 6.08 23.44
N ARG A 110 27.17 4.85 23.43
CA ARG A 110 28.46 4.56 22.79
C ARG A 110 28.42 4.65 21.26
N TYR A 111 27.27 4.32 20.67
CA TYR A 111 27.05 4.34 19.22
C TYR A 111 25.97 5.35 18.88
N GLU A 112 26.17 6.04 17.75
CA GLU A 112 25.20 6.95 17.17
C GLU A 112 23.85 6.24 16.94
N ARG A 113 22.76 6.91 17.28
CA ARG A 113 21.40 6.35 17.17
C ARG A 113 21.03 6.00 15.74
N ARG A 114 21.33 6.91 14.81
CA ARG A 114 21.10 6.69 13.37
C ARG A 114 21.76 5.40 12.88
N ARG A 115 23.04 5.19 13.19
CA ARG A 115 23.78 3.98 12.81
C ARG A 115 23.17 2.70 13.37
N LEU A 116 22.61 2.74 14.57
CA LEU A 116 21.91 1.60 15.15
C LEU A 116 20.56 1.34 14.46
N VAL A 117 19.81 2.41 14.12
CA VAL A 117 18.54 2.30 13.38
C VAL A 117 18.77 1.79 11.97
N ASP A 118 19.75 2.31 11.24
CA ASP A 118 20.13 1.84 9.90
C ASP A 118 20.50 0.34 9.93
N ALA A 119 21.24 -0.10 10.95
CA ALA A 119 21.56 -1.51 11.15
C ALA A 119 20.29 -2.36 11.41
N CYS A 120 19.32 -1.85 12.16
CA CYS A 120 18.03 -2.52 12.36
C CYS A 120 17.25 -2.60 11.03
N CYS A 121 17.18 -1.51 10.27
CA CYS A 121 16.55 -1.48 8.95
C CYS A 121 17.20 -2.49 7.99
N TYR A 122 18.52 -2.63 8.04
CA TYR A 122 19.24 -3.65 7.27
C TYR A 122 18.81 -5.07 7.63
N VAL A 123 18.79 -5.42 8.92
CA VAL A 123 18.37 -6.75 9.40
C VAL A 123 16.91 -7.01 9.04
N LEU A 124 16.02 -6.04 9.25
CA LEU A 124 14.59 -6.17 8.96
C LEU A 124 14.32 -6.35 7.46
N ARG A 125 15.07 -5.66 6.59
CA ARG A 125 14.92 -5.80 5.14
C ARG A 125 15.49 -7.11 4.62
N THR A 126 16.68 -7.51 5.09
CA THR A 126 17.41 -8.66 4.55
C THR A 126 16.99 -9.98 5.19
N GLY A 127 16.45 -9.94 6.41
CA GLY A 127 16.15 -11.13 7.21
C GLY A 127 17.40 -11.89 7.68
N CYS A 128 18.59 -11.28 7.62
CA CYS A 128 19.82 -11.95 8.04
C CYS A 128 19.82 -12.24 9.54
N ALA A 129 20.47 -13.33 9.96
CA ALA A 129 20.70 -13.58 11.38
C ALA A 129 21.53 -12.43 12.00
N TRP A 130 21.23 -12.04 13.24
CA TRP A 130 21.94 -10.94 13.93
C TRP A 130 23.46 -11.07 13.91
N ARG A 131 23.99 -12.30 14.06
CA ARG A 131 25.44 -12.59 14.03
C ARG A 131 26.08 -12.40 12.65
N LEU A 132 25.27 -12.30 11.59
CA LEU A 132 25.70 -12.03 10.21
C LEU A 132 25.57 -10.55 9.82
N LEU A 133 25.27 -9.67 10.78
CA LEU A 133 25.27 -8.23 10.54
C LEU A 133 26.65 -7.80 10.01
N PRO A 134 26.73 -7.03 8.91
CA PRO A 134 28.00 -6.56 8.37
C PRO A 134 28.85 -5.81 9.41
N SER A 135 30.17 -6.02 9.37
CA SER A 135 31.12 -5.38 10.29
C SER A 135 31.24 -3.86 10.11
N SER A 136 30.66 -3.31 9.04
CA SER A 136 30.52 -1.86 8.84
C SER A 136 29.55 -1.21 9.84
N PHE A 137 28.67 -1.98 10.48
CA PHE A 137 27.77 -1.53 11.52
C PHE A 137 28.36 -1.71 12.93
N ALA A 138 27.69 -1.13 13.93
CA ALA A 138 28.01 -1.42 15.33
C ALA A 138 27.89 -2.92 15.64
N PRO A 139 28.61 -3.46 16.65
CA PRO A 139 28.54 -4.86 17.02
C PRO A 139 27.09 -5.33 17.24
N TRP A 140 26.74 -6.49 16.69
CA TRP A 140 25.36 -6.98 16.66
C TRP A 140 24.70 -7.02 18.04
N GLN A 141 25.45 -7.26 19.12
CA GLN A 141 24.93 -7.25 20.49
C GLN A 141 24.38 -5.88 20.89
N ALA A 142 25.07 -4.82 20.49
CA ALA A 142 24.65 -3.45 20.77
C ALA A 142 23.41 -3.07 19.97
N VAL A 143 23.38 -3.46 18.68
CA VAL A 143 22.22 -3.26 17.80
C VAL A 143 21.01 -4.03 18.33
N TYR A 144 21.16 -5.32 18.65
CA TYR A 144 20.08 -6.15 19.16
C TYR A 144 19.52 -5.62 20.49
N LYS A 145 20.39 -5.19 21.42
CA LYS A 145 19.95 -4.60 22.69
C LYS A 145 19.18 -3.29 22.50
N ALA A 146 19.56 -2.48 21.51
CA ALA A 146 18.81 -1.26 21.16
C ALA A 146 17.47 -1.61 20.52
N PHE A 147 17.47 -2.55 19.56
CA PHE A 147 16.28 -3.06 18.89
C PHE A 147 15.21 -3.53 19.89
N VAL A 148 15.56 -4.43 20.82
CA VAL A 148 14.61 -4.95 21.83
C VAL A 148 13.97 -3.82 22.62
N ARG A 149 14.77 -2.86 23.09
CA ARG A 149 14.27 -1.69 23.84
C ARG A 149 13.31 -0.83 23.02
N TRP A 150 13.57 -0.66 21.73
CA TRP A 150 12.75 0.17 20.86
C TRP A 150 11.45 -0.51 20.45
N VAL A 151 11.47 -1.84 20.31
CA VAL A 151 10.25 -2.64 20.13
C VAL A 151 9.35 -2.56 21.36
N GLU A 152 9.91 -2.55 22.58
CA GLU A 152 9.13 -2.43 23.82
C GLU A 152 8.33 -1.11 23.94
N VAL A 153 8.69 -0.08 23.16
CA VAL A 153 8.03 1.24 23.16
C VAL A 153 7.42 1.58 21.80
N ASP A 154 7.22 0.58 20.94
CA ASP A 154 6.62 0.71 19.61
C ASP A 154 7.30 1.79 18.71
N ALA A 155 8.61 2.00 18.87
CA ALA A 155 9.30 3.06 18.16
C ALA A 155 9.36 2.81 16.65
N PHE A 156 9.40 1.54 16.22
CA PHE A 156 9.43 1.18 14.80
C PHE A 156 8.07 1.36 14.14
N GLU A 157 6.99 1.07 14.86
CA GLU A 157 5.60 1.30 14.46
C GLU A 157 5.34 2.79 14.29
N GLN A 158 5.74 3.60 15.27
CA GLN A 158 5.67 5.07 15.19
C GLN A 158 6.52 5.62 14.04
N MET A 159 7.73 5.09 13.84
CA MET A 159 8.59 5.44 12.71
C MET A 159 7.90 5.14 11.38
N GLN A 160 7.33 3.94 11.23
CA GLN A 160 6.60 3.52 10.03
C GLN A 160 5.43 4.46 9.74
N ASP A 161 4.67 4.85 10.76
CA ASP A 161 3.53 5.75 10.61
C ASP A 161 3.96 7.13 10.12
N ARG A 162 4.97 7.73 10.72
CA ARG A 162 5.50 9.05 10.32
C ARG A 162 6.04 9.03 8.88
N LEU A 163 6.82 8.00 8.54
CA LEU A 163 7.36 7.86 7.19
C LEU A 163 6.27 7.60 6.14
N ARG A 164 5.21 6.85 6.49
CA ARG A 164 4.04 6.64 5.63
C ARG A 164 3.29 7.95 5.38
N GLN A 165 3.03 8.75 6.42
CA GLN A 165 2.38 10.05 6.28
C GLN A 165 3.18 10.97 5.35
N GLN A 166 4.49 11.07 5.57
CA GLN A 166 5.40 11.82 4.69
C GLN A 166 5.32 11.34 3.24
N TRP A 167 5.25 10.02 3.01
CA TRP A 167 5.09 9.47 1.68
C TRP A 167 3.76 9.84 1.02
N ARG A 168 2.67 9.81 1.79
CA ARG A 168 1.32 10.14 1.32
C ARG A 168 1.19 11.61 0.95
N ASP A 169 1.73 12.51 1.77
CA ASP A 169 1.77 13.94 1.49
C ASP A 169 2.50 14.24 0.18
N ARG A 170 3.62 13.55 -0.08
CA ARG A 170 4.35 13.67 -1.37
C ARG A 170 3.53 13.19 -2.56
N MET A 171 2.68 12.18 -2.37
CA MET A 171 1.75 11.72 -3.39
C MET A 171 0.51 12.61 -3.52
N GLY A 172 0.35 13.65 -2.70
CA GLY A 172 -0.84 14.48 -2.64
C GLY A 172 -2.07 13.72 -2.13
N ARG A 173 -1.85 12.67 -1.32
CA ARG A 173 -2.90 11.92 -0.61
C ARG A 173 -3.02 12.47 0.81
N SER A 174 -4.21 12.38 1.42
CA SER A 174 -4.40 12.71 2.85
C SER A 174 -3.48 11.87 3.73
N ALA A 175 -2.96 12.44 4.83
CA ALA A 175 -2.05 11.75 5.76
C ALA A 175 -2.63 10.42 6.26
N GLU A 176 -3.92 10.40 6.60
CA GLU A 176 -4.65 9.18 6.95
C GLU A 176 -5.34 8.57 5.71
N PRO A 177 -5.31 7.23 5.57
CA PRO A 177 -6.02 6.56 4.49
C PRO A 177 -7.53 6.50 4.73
N SER A 178 -8.30 6.76 3.67
CA SER A 178 -9.77 6.69 3.71
C SER A 178 -10.32 5.26 3.60
N ALA A 179 -9.49 4.31 3.18
CA ALA A 179 -9.82 2.91 3.04
C ALA A 179 -8.55 2.07 3.25
N ALA A 180 -8.73 0.85 3.73
CA ALA A 180 -7.65 -0.11 3.89
C ALA A 180 -8.07 -1.47 3.30
N VAL A 181 -7.14 -2.17 2.66
CA VAL A 181 -7.30 -3.53 2.18
C VAL A 181 -6.68 -4.47 3.18
N ILE A 182 -7.46 -5.46 3.63
CA ILE A 182 -6.99 -6.51 4.52
C ILE A 182 -6.78 -7.76 3.68
N ASP A 183 -5.55 -8.21 3.58
CA ASP A 183 -5.24 -9.53 3.03
C ASP A 183 -4.83 -10.51 4.14
N ALA A 184 -5.11 -11.79 3.91
CA ALA A 184 -4.79 -12.85 4.84
C ALA A 184 -4.00 -13.97 4.16
N GLN A 185 -2.76 -14.17 4.62
CA GLN A 185 -1.90 -15.25 4.18
C GLN A 185 -1.88 -16.37 5.22
N SER A 186 -1.98 -17.62 4.77
CA SER A 186 -1.90 -18.80 5.66
C SER A 186 -0.58 -19.51 5.39
N ASN A 187 0.32 -19.46 6.38
CA ASN A 187 1.65 -20.06 6.29
C ASN A 187 1.69 -21.34 7.11
N ARG A 188 2.34 -22.39 6.58
CA ARG A 188 2.55 -23.62 7.35
C ARG A 188 3.28 -23.31 8.66
N ALA A 189 2.88 -24.02 9.72
CA ALA A 189 3.59 -23.92 10.99
C ALA A 189 5.04 -24.41 10.82
N SER A 190 5.94 -23.84 11.61
CA SER A 190 7.31 -24.35 11.69
C SER A 190 7.32 -25.72 12.38
N PRO A 191 8.31 -26.58 12.08
CA PRO A 191 8.52 -27.82 12.84
C PRO A 191 8.80 -27.56 14.33
N GLN A 192 9.27 -26.37 14.70
CA GLN A 192 9.55 -25.99 16.08
C GLN A 192 8.29 -25.71 16.92
N GLY A 193 7.09 -25.76 16.31
CA GLY A 193 5.81 -25.62 17.02
C GLY A 193 5.37 -24.16 17.27
N GLY A 194 4.35 -24.00 18.12
CA GLY A 194 3.69 -22.73 18.47
C GLY A 194 2.19 -22.72 18.20
N GLU A 195 1.49 -21.64 18.56
CA GLU A 195 0.05 -21.47 18.27
C GLU A 195 -0.21 -21.68 16.78
N CYS A 196 -1.03 -22.66 16.42
CA CYS A 196 -1.38 -22.95 15.04
C CYS A 196 -2.83 -23.40 14.95
N GLY A 197 -3.47 -23.08 13.82
CA GLY A 197 -4.80 -23.52 13.45
C GLY A 197 -4.78 -24.28 12.14
N TYR A 198 -5.97 -24.67 11.67
CA TYR A 198 -6.15 -25.26 10.36
C TYR A 198 -7.00 -24.33 9.49
N ASP A 199 -6.44 -23.85 8.39
CA ASP A 199 -7.19 -23.13 7.36
C ASP A 199 -7.82 -24.15 6.43
N ALA A 200 -9.14 -24.35 6.55
CA ALA A 200 -9.88 -25.30 5.72
C ALA A 200 -9.96 -24.89 4.24
N GLY A 201 -9.98 -23.59 3.96
CA GLY A 201 -10.04 -23.07 2.58
C GLY A 201 -8.74 -23.32 1.83
N LYS A 202 -7.60 -23.11 2.50
CA LYS A 202 -6.26 -23.36 1.91
C LYS A 202 -5.72 -24.77 2.21
N LYS A 203 -6.40 -25.55 3.04
CA LYS A 203 -5.98 -26.86 3.56
C LYS A 203 -4.57 -26.83 4.17
N VAL A 204 -4.28 -25.78 4.93
CA VAL A 204 -2.96 -25.55 5.55
C VAL A 204 -3.11 -25.60 7.07
N LYS A 205 -2.36 -26.51 7.71
CA LYS A 205 -2.11 -26.46 9.16
C LYS A 205 -1.00 -25.45 9.42
N GLY A 206 -1.30 -24.35 10.09
CA GLY A 206 -0.36 -23.26 10.21
C GLY A 206 -0.89 -22.01 10.90
N ARG A 207 -0.23 -20.89 10.65
CA ARG A 207 -0.60 -19.57 11.18
C ARG A 207 -1.18 -18.71 10.07
N LYS A 208 -2.31 -18.08 10.36
CA LYS A 208 -2.90 -17.06 9.51
C LYS A 208 -2.35 -15.71 9.93
N ARG A 209 -1.76 -14.99 8.97
CA ARG A 209 -1.23 -13.63 9.14
C ARG A 209 -2.12 -12.70 8.35
N HIS A 210 -2.56 -11.63 9.00
CA HIS A 210 -3.33 -10.57 8.38
C HIS A 210 -2.41 -9.37 8.19
N ILE A 211 -2.42 -8.77 7.01
CA ILE A 211 -1.73 -7.51 6.73
C ILE A 211 -2.78 -6.53 6.26
N VAL A 212 -2.75 -5.33 6.85
CA VAL A 212 -3.58 -4.20 6.45
C VAL A 212 -2.71 -3.25 5.66
N VAL A 213 -3.12 -2.92 4.44
CA VAL A 213 -2.46 -1.95 3.56
C VAL A 213 -3.45 -0.86 3.15
N ASP A 214 -2.94 0.29 2.70
CA ASP A 214 -3.72 1.51 2.38
C ASP A 214 -3.87 1.80 0.87
#